data_AF-A0A095TWR1-F1
#
_entry.id   AF-A0A095TWR1-F1
#
_cell.length_a   1.000
_cell.length_b   1.000
_cell.length_c   1.000
_cell.angle_alpha   90.00
_cell.angle_beta   90.00
_cell.angle_gamma   90.00
#
_symmetry.space_group_name_H-M   'P 1'
#
loop_
_entity.id
_entity.type
_entity.pdbx_description
1 polymer ?
#
loop_
_entity_poly.entity_id
_entity_poly.type
_entity_poly.pdbx_seq_one_letter_code
_entity_poly.pdbx_strand_id
1 'polypeptide(L)'
;MKKIIFIVLVALISNVTFSQKKKAATKKTVVTANAKGVFAKVDNLVVEVKSGTFQVTINENGKPKDAITIKNVDAKFAPTNTKITAFKANGAALYLLTFTEKNITKTDLKTEDLTIITSIIYEIPTKKQVFSNTQMTNHIVEKVYLDKNKTVSETQERMRREGFEFTLNADGSITQKNKTQENKWVYDVAKMEYVDAKKKK
;
A
#
# COMPACT_ATOMS: atom_id res chain seq x y z
N MET A 1 8.03 -34.14 66.94
CA MET A 1 8.45 -35.41 66.30
C MET A 1 8.03 -35.39 64.84
N LYS A 2 8.95 -35.82 63.97
CA LYS A 2 8.74 -36.35 62.61
C LYS A 2 8.03 -35.45 61.57
N LYS A 3 8.89 -34.91 60.69
CA LYS A 3 8.57 -34.64 59.29
C LYS A 3 7.98 -35.89 58.63
N ILE A 4 7.29 -35.67 57.50
CA ILE A 4 6.86 -36.63 56.47
C ILE A 4 5.41 -37.09 56.63
N ILE A 5 4.55 -36.50 55.79
CA ILE A 5 3.61 -37.10 54.83
C ILE A 5 3.06 -35.87 54.06
N PHE A 6 3.86 -35.19 53.24
CA PHE A 6 4.00 -35.46 51.80
C PHE A 6 2.85 -36.27 51.18
N ILE A 7 2.04 -35.56 50.38
CA ILE A 7 1.52 -36.03 49.09
C ILE A 7 0.72 -37.33 49.13
N VAL A 8 -0.56 -37.21 49.48
CA VAL A 8 -1.72 -37.86 48.84
C VAL A 8 -2.89 -36.97 49.30
N LEU A 9 -3.46 -36.05 48.54
CA LEU A 9 -4.26 -36.32 47.38
C LEU A 9 -4.51 -34.97 46.68
N VAL A 10 -3.66 -34.70 45.70
CA VAL A 10 -4.05 -33.90 44.54
C VAL A 10 -5.21 -34.65 43.88
N ALA A 11 -6.44 -34.41 44.31
CA ALA A 11 -7.64 -34.81 43.57
C ALA A 11 -8.89 -34.15 44.19
N LEU A 12 -9.69 -33.53 43.32
CA LEU A 12 -11.07 -33.06 43.55
C LEU A 12 -11.21 -31.68 44.22
N ILE A 13 -11.26 -30.57 43.47
CA ILE A 13 -12.37 -30.12 42.60
C ILE A 13 -13.64 -30.01 43.47
N SER A 14 -14.10 -28.83 43.92
CA SER A 14 -14.81 -27.85 43.09
C SER A 14 -14.97 -26.49 43.81
N ASN A 15 -14.13 -25.51 43.50
CA ASN A 15 -14.50 -24.11 43.72
C ASN A 15 -15.39 -23.67 42.56
N VAL A 16 -16.69 -23.54 42.84
CA VAL A 16 -17.69 -22.89 41.99
C VAL A 16 -17.35 -21.41 41.87
N THR A 17 -16.46 -21.09 40.93
CA THR A 17 -16.33 -19.71 40.44
C THR A 17 -17.41 -19.48 39.40
N PHE A 18 -18.30 -18.53 39.69
CA PHE A 18 -19.21 -17.98 38.69
C PHE A 18 -18.39 -17.41 37.53
N SER A 19 -18.32 -18.17 36.44
CA SER A 19 -17.81 -17.69 35.16
C SER A 19 -18.84 -16.72 34.59
N GLN A 20 -18.68 -15.43 34.88
CA GLN A 20 -19.11 -14.43 33.92
C GLN A 20 -18.29 -14.70 32.67
N LYS A 21 -18.94 -15.20 31.61
CA LYS A 21 -18.36 -15.23 30.26
C LYS A 21 -17.85 -13.83 29.98
N LYS A 22 -16.55 -13.58 30.20
CA LYS A 22 -15.84 -12.53 29.50
C LYS A 22 -16.06 -12.88 28.03
N LYS A 23 -16.91 -12.10 27.36
CA LYS A 23 -16.83 -11.99 25.91
C LYS A 23 -15.36 -11.89 25.61
N ALA A 24 -14.86 -12.78 24.75
CA ALA A 24 -13.51 -12.70 24.23
C ALA A 24 -13.26 -11.22 23.95
N ALA A 25 -12.29 -10.66 24.65
CA ALA A 25 -11.76 -9.38 24.23
C ALA A 25 -11.22 -9.67 22.85
N THR A 26 -12.05 -9.40 21.83
CA THR A 26 -11.57 -9.07 20.50
C THR A 26 -10.41 -8.14 20.81
N LYS A 27 -9.18 -8.53 20.47
CA LYS A 27 -8.15 -7.54 20.27
C LYS A 27 -8.79 -6.60 19.29
N LYS A 28 -9.38 -5.52 19.80
CA LYS A 28 -9.53 -4.29 19.05
C LYS A 28 -8.09 -4.05 18.68
N THR A 29 -7.74 -4.41 17.44
CA THR A 29 -6.88 -3.56 16.65
C THR A 29 -7.25 -2.16 17.09
N VAL A 30 -6.29 -1.47 17.70
CA VAL A 30 -6.43 -0.05 17.95
C VAL A 30 -6.53 0.55 16.54
N VAL A 31 -7.74 0.52 16.01
CA VAL A 31 -8.21 1.47 15.02
C VAL A 31 -8.38 2.72 15.86
N THR A 32 -7.25 3.38 16.11
CA THR A 32 -7.25 4.80 16.39
C THR A 32 -8.15 5.39 15.32
N ALA A 33 -9.24 6.02 15.74
CA ALA A 33 -10.21 6.64 14.87
C ALA A 33 -9.50 7.30 13.68
N ASN A 34 -9.95 6.98 12.46
CA ASN A 34 -9.51 7.65 11.25
C ASN A 34 -9.61 9.16 11.46
N ALA A 35 -8.48 9.81 11.77
CA ALA A 35 -8.30 11.21 11.46
C ALA A 35 -8.48 11.27 9.95
N LYS A 36 -9.52 11.97 9.47
CA LYS A 36 -9.77 12.19 8.04
C LYS A 36 -8.45 12.60 7.39
N GLY A 37 -7.86 11.71 6.60
CA GLY A 37 -6.60 11.96 5.92
C GLY A 37 -5.45 11.01 6.23
N VAL A 38 -5.41 10.22 7.30
CA VAL A 38 -4.27 9.27 7.52
C VAL A 38 -4.55 7.91 6.88
N PHE A 39 -3.60 7.41 6.08
CA PHE A 39 -3.77 6.18 5.30
C PHE A 39 -2.83 5.03 5.69
N ALA A 40 -1.58 5.33 6.07
CA ALA A 40 -0.62 4.32 6.49
C ALA A 40 0.43 4.91 7.44
N LYS A 41 1.07 4.05 8.25
CA LYS A 41 2.16 4.44 9.16
C LYS A 41 3.23 3.36 9.21
N VAL A 42 4.49 3.77 9.31
CA VAL A 42 5.62 2.90 9.61
C VAL A 42 6.70 3.75 10.27
N ASP A 43 7.36 3.23 11.30
CA ASP A 43 8.38 3.97 12.05
C ASP A 43 7.89 5.37 12.47
N ASN A 44 8.62 6.42 12.09
CA ASN A 44 8.25 7.80 12.33
C ASN A 44 7.48 8.45 11.15
N LEU A 45 7.05 7.66 10.16
CA LEU A 45 6.40 8.13 8.94
C LEU A 45 4.88 7.94 9.01
N VAL A 46 4.16 8.94 8.49
CA VAL A 46 2.72 8.92 8.34
C VAL A 46 2.37 9.30 6.90
N VAL A 47 1.70 8.42 6.19
CA VAL A 47 1.13 8.72 4.86
C VAL A 47 -0.24 9.34 5.10
N GLU A 48 -0.39 10.60 4.72
CA GLU A 48 -1.62 11.34 4.96
C GLU A 48 -1.98 12.35 3.87
N VAL A 49 -3.24 12.78 3.87
CA VAL A 49 -3.70 13.99 3.20
C VAL A 49 -3.75 15.11 4.23
N LYS A 50 -2.98 16.17 3.99
CA LYS A 50 -2.88 17.33 4.87
C LYS A 50 -2.74 18.59 4.04
N SER A 51 -3.53 19.61 4.33
CA SER A 51 -3.47 20.91 3.63
C SER A 51 -3.54 20.82 2.08
N GLY A 52 -4.34 19.89 1.55
CA GLY A 52 -4.53 19.72 0.10
C GLY A 52 -3.42 18.94 -0.62
N THR A 53 -2.48 18.34 0.12
CA THR A 53 -1.45 17.46 -0.44
C THR A 53 -1.61 16.05 0.08
N PHE A 54 -1.37 15.06 -0.78
CA PHE A 54 -1.05 13.70 -0.36
C PHE A 54 0.45 13.63 -0.14
N GLN A 55 0.88 13.25 1.06
CA GLN A 55 2.25 13.38 1.50
C GLN A 55 2.67 12.28 2.48
N VAL A 56 3.99 12.12 2.65
CA VAL A 56 4.60 11.37 3.74
C VAL A 56 5.11 12.36 4.78
N THR A 57 4.45 12.46 5.93
CA THR A 57 4.89 13.27 7.06
C THR A 57 5.91 12.53 7.90
N ILE A 58 7.02 13.19 8.20
CA ILE A 58 8.14 12.70 9.00
C ILE A 58 7.99 13.32 10.39
N ASN A 59 7.80 12.47 11.40
CA ASN A 59 7.69 12.90 12.79
C ASN A 59 9.04 12.83 13.50
N GLU A 60 9.27 13.76 14.42
CA GLU A 60 10.38 13.76 15.36
C GLU A 60 9.83 14.02 16.75
N ASN A 61 10.17 13.18 17.73
CA ASN A 61 9.63 13.26 19.10
C ASN A 61 8.09 13.32 19.16
N GLY A 62 7.43 12.58 18.26
CA GLY A 62 5.97 12.50 18.18
C GLY A 62 5.28 13.72 17.56
N LYS A 63 6.02 14.69 17.02
CA LYS A 63 5.47 15.88 16.35
C LYS A 63 5.86 15.90 14.87
N PRO A 64 4.97 16.36 13.97
CA PRO A 64 5.33 16.61 12.57
C PRO A 64 6.50 17.58 12.47
N LYS A 65 7.61 17.11 11.91
CA LYS A 65 8.83 17.92 11.70
C LYS A 65 8.98 18.31 10.24
N ASP A 66 8.63 17.39 9.34
CA ASP A 66 8.86 17.54 7.91
C ASP A 66 7.85 16.73 7.07
N ALA A 67 7.88 16.91 5.75
CA ALA A 67 7.07 16.14 4.84
C ALA A 67 7.70 15.98 3.44
N ILE A 68 7.37 14.86 2.79
CA ILE A 68 7.61 14.63 1.37
C ILE A 68 6.26 14.72 0.66
N THR A 69 6.05 15.77 -0.13
CA THR A 69 4.83 15.93 -0.94
C THR A 69 4.86 14.96 -2.12
N ILE A 70 3.84 14.11 -2.23
CA ILE A 70 3.70 13.17 -3.34
C ILE A 70 2.96 13.87 -4.49
N LYS A 71 1.81 14.48 -4.18
CA LYS A 71 1.03 15.29 -5.13
C LYS A 71 -0.01 16.17 -4.43
N ASN A 72 -0.51 17.17 -5.15
CA ASN A 72 -1.69 17.92 -4.74
C ASN A 72 -2.96 17.09 -4.99
N VAL A 73 -3.96 17.26 -4.12
CA VAL A 73 -5.20 16.48 -4.15
C VAL A 73 -6.40 17.33 -3.77
N ASP A 74 -7.57 16.96 -4.28
CA ASP A 74 -8.84 17.57 -3.89
C ASP A 74 -9.51 16.79 -2.75
N ALA A 75 -10.70 17.26 -2.34
CA ALA A 75 -11.47 16.65 -1.27
C ALA A 75 -12.06 15.25 -1.64
N LYS A 76 -12.04 14.87 -2.92
CA LYS A 76 -12.54 13.57 -3.42
C LYS A 76 -11.44 12.52 -3.49
N PHE A 77 -10.17 12.92 -3.34
CA PHE A 77 -9.05 11.99 -3.35
C PHE A 77 -9.16 10.98 -2.20
N ALA A 78 -9.42 9.73 -2.56
CA ALA A 78 -9.60 8.61 -1.65
C ALA A 78 -8.78 7.41 -2.13
N PRO A 79 -7.45 7.41 -1.96
CA PRO A 79 -6.62 6.30 -2.37
C PRO A 79 -6.96 5.08 -1.52
N THR A 80 -6.89 3.92 -2.14
CA THR A 80 -7.10 2.62 -1.51
C THR A 80 -5.81 1.83 -1.51
N ASN A 81 -5.72 0.77 -0.71
CA ASN A 81 -4.54 -0.07 -0.61
C ASN A 81 -3.23 0.70 -0.33
N THR A 82 -3.34 1.85 0.34
CA THR A 82 -2.18 2.65 0.71
C THR A 82 -1.36 1.91 1.75
N LYS A 83 -0.08 1.67 1.46
CA LYS A 83 0.87 1.00 2.35
C LYS A 83 2.21 1.73 2.27
N ILE A 84 2.88 1.82 3.40
CA ILE A 84 4.29 2.22 3.47
C ILE A 84 5.05 1.14 4.21
N THR A 85 6.13 0.64 3.62
CA THR A 85 6.91 -0.47 4.18
C THR A 85 8.39 -0.13 4.16
N ALA A 86 9.03 -0.24 5.32
CA ALA A 86 10.48 -0.16 5.43
C ALA A 86 11.13 -1.44 4.88
N PHE A 87 12.25 -1.30 4.19
CA PHE A 87 13.06 -2.40 3.69
C PHE A 87 14.53 -1.99 3.58
N LYS A 88 15.40 -2.96 3.26
CA LYS A 88 16.82 -2.70 2.98
C LYS A 88 17.16 -3.10 1.56
N ALA A 89 17.97 -2.29 0.89
CA ALA A 89 18.58 -2.63 -0.39
C ALA A 89 20.06 -2.28 -0.35
N ASN A 90 20.92 -3.28 -0.55
CA ASN A 90 22.38 -3.12 -0.50
C ASN A 90 22.88 -2.37 0.77
N GLY A 91 22.27 -2.69 1.93
CA GLY A 91 22.58 -2.08 3.23
C GLY A 91 21.88 -0.74 3.52
N ALA A 92 21.36 -0.03 2.51
CA ALA A 92 20.62 1.21 2.71
C ALA A 92 19.19 0.97 3.19
N ALA A 93 18.71 1.77 4.15
CA ALA A 93 17.34 1.74 4.63
C ALA A 93 16.44 2.60 3.71
N LEU A 94 15.42 1.98 3.13
CA LEU A 94 14.51 2.59 2.16
C LEU A 94 13.06 2.31 2.54
N TYR A 95 12.16 3.11 1.98
CA TYR A 95 10.73 3.00 2.24
C TYR A 95 9.95 2.93 0.94
N LEU A 96 9.16 1.88 0.77
CA LEU A 96 8.27 1.70 -0.36
C LEU A 96 6.88 2.18 0.02
N LEU A 97 6.40 3.22 -0.66
CA LEU A 97 5.01 3.66 -0.65
C LEU A 97 4.28 3.05 -1.84
N THR A 98 3.17 2.36 -1.59
CA THR A 98 2.24 1.90 -2.62
C THR A 98 0.84 2.44 -2.35
N PHE A 99 0.12 2.88 -3.38
CA PHE A 99 -1.29 3.25 -3.27
C PHE A 99 -2.04 3.03 -4.59
N THR A 100 -3.35 2.86 -4.48
CA THR A 100 -4.24 2.64 -5.61
C THR A 100 -5.24 3.77 -5.75
N GLU A 101 -5.32 4.36 -6.93
CA GLU A 101 -6.34 5.32 -7.31
C GLU A 101 -7.36 4.68 -8.25
N LYS A 102 -8.62 5.04 -8.09
CA LYS A 102 -9.71 4.61 -8.98
C LYS A 102 -10.42 5.84 -9.51
N ASN A 103 -10.51 5.93 -10.83
CA ASN A 103 -11.24 6.97 -11.53
C ASN A 103 -12.31 6.31 -12.40
N ILE A 104 -13.57 6.71 -12.18
CA ILE A 104 -14.69 6.25 -12.99
C ILE A 104 -15.16 7.42 -13.82
N THR A 105 -15.12 7.26 -15.15
CA THR A 105 -15.70 8.22 -16.09
C THR A 105 -16.87 7.56 -16.77
N LYS A 106 -18.05 8.16 -16.65
CA LYS A 106 -19.28 7.62 -17.24
C LYS A 106 -19.96 8.66 -18.13
N THR A 107 -20.37 8.20 -19.30
CA THR A 107 -21.20 8.89 -20.28
C THR A 107 -22.32 7.95 -20.72
N ASP A 108 -23.27 8.44 -21.50
CA ASP A 108 -24.37 7.62 -22.03
C ASP A 108 -23.89 6.51 -22.98
N LEU A 109 -22.72 6.68 -23.60
CA LEU A 109 -22.17 5.73 -24.57
C LEU A 109 -20.99 4.93 -24.04
N LYS A 110 -20.39 5.32 -22.91
CA LYS A 110 -19.11 4.77 -22.48
C LYS A 110 -18.94 4.87 -20.98
N THR A 111 -18.47 3.79 -20.38
CA THR A 111 -17.94 3.76 -19.01
C THR A 111 -16.47 3.36 -19.06
N GLU A 112 -15.62 4.11 -18.35
CA GLU A 112 -14.21 3.81 -18.15
C GLU A 112 -13.90 3.73 -16.66
N ASP A 113 -13.51 2.54 -16.21
CA ASP A 113 -13.05 2.28 -14.85
C ASP A 113 -11.52 2.16 -14.87
N LEU A 114 -10.85 3.27 -14.57
CA LEU A 114 -9.39 3.36 -14.53
C LEU A 114 -8.88 3.07 -13.12
N THR A 115 -8.07 2.02 -12.98
CA THR A 115 -7.30 1.70 -11.77
C THR A 115 -5.84 2.03 -12.00
N ILE A 116 -5.25 2.87 -11.14
CA ILE A 116 -3.85 3.28 -11.17
C ILE A 116 -3.19 2.77 -9.89
N ILE A 117 -2.12 1.98 -10.01
CA ILE A 117 -1.29 1.54 -8.90
C ILE A 117 0.06 2.25 -9.01
N THR A 118 0.39 3.02 -7.99
CA THR A 118 1.64 3.77 -7.93
C THR A 118 2.51 3.18 -6.83
N SER A 119 3.78 2.92 -7.15
CA SER A 119 4.82 2.44 -6.24
C SER A 119 5.99 3.42 -6.26
N ILE A 120 6.38 3.95 -5.12
CA ILE A 120 7.45 4.95 -5.00
C ILE A 120 8.39 4.53 -3.88
N ILE A 121 9.70 4.58 -4.14
CA ILE A 121 10.70 4.29 -3.12
C ILE A 121 11.40 5.58 -2.74
N TYR A 122 11.47 5.83 -1.43
CA TYR A 122 12.15 6.97 -0.85
C TYR A 122 13.35 6.54 0.00
N GLU A 123 14.40 7.35 -0.10
CA GLU A 123 15.43 7.49 0.93
C GLU A 123 15.01 8.70 1.79
N ILE A 124 14.71 8.45 3.07
CA ILE A 124 14.04 9.44 3.93
C ILE A 124 14.98 10.54 4.45
N PRO A 125 16.20 10.24 4.95
CA PRO A 125 17.16 11.25 5.38
C PRO A 125 17.39 12.40 4.38
N THR A 126 17.49 12.08 3.09
CA THR A 126 17.69 13.04 1.99
C THR A 126 16.38 13.41 1.29
N LYS A 127 15.25 12.80 1.68
CA LYS A 127 13.93 12.92 1.05
C LYS A 127 13.94 12.63 -0.45
N LYS A 128 14.90 11.84 -0.91
CA LYS A 128 15.08 11.54 -2.33
C LYS A 128 14.11 10.45 -2.75
N GLN A 129 13.36 10.72 -3.82
CA GLN A 129 12.69 9.65 -4.57
C GLN A 129 13.76 8.91 -5.38
N VAL A 130 14.02 7.66 -5.02
CA VAL A 130 15.08 6.85 -5.66
C VAL A 130 14.53 5.93 -6.76
N PHE A 131 13.20 5.72 -6.79
CA PHE A 131 12.51 4.98 -7.83
C PHE A 131 11.02 5.29 -7.85
N SER A 132 10.37 5.16 -9.01
CA SER A 132 8.91 5.17 -9.13
C SER A 132 8.43 4.25 -10.24
N ASN A 133 7.22 3.71 -10.06
CA ASN A 133 6.50 2.91 -11.05
C ASN A 133 5.01 3.19 -10.98
N THR A 134 4.38 3.35 -12.15
CA THR A 134 2.94 3.49 -12.29
C THR A 134 2.42 2.40 -13.23
N GLN A 135 1.46 1.62 -12.74
CA GLN A 135 0.73 0.61 -13.50
C GLN A 135 -0.72 1.05 -13.65
N MET A 136 -1.26 0.99 -14.87
CA MET A 136 -2.65 1.37 -15.14
C MET A 136 -3.42 0.21 -15.74
N THR A 137 -4.66 0.05 -15.32
CA THR A 137 -5.64 -0.85 -15.92
C THR A 137 -6.91 -0.07 -16.17
N ASN A 138 -7.32 0.05 -17.43
CA ASN A 138 -8.55 0.73 -17.83
C ASN A 138 -9.54 -0.32 -18.38
N HIS A 139 -10.62 -0.51 -17.65
CA HIS A 139 -11.75 -1.35 -18.07
C HIS A 139 -12.78 -0.46 -18.76
N ILE A 140 -13.02 -0.71 -20.04
CA ILE A 140 -13.85 0.14 -20.88
C ILE A 140 -15.03 -0.68 -21.41
N VAL A 141 -16.23 -0.19 -21.14
CA VAL A 141 -17.49 -0.70 -21.69
C VAL A 141 -18.10 0.39 -22.55
N GLU A 142 -18.34 0.11 -23.82
CA GLU A 142 -18.75 1.10 -24.84
C GLU A 142 -19.96 0.60 -25.64
N LYS A 143 -20.97 1.44 -25.79
CA LYS A 143 -22.08 1.23 -26.70
C LYS A 143 -21.68 1.76 -28.08
N VAL A 144 -21.58 0.86 -29.05
CA VAL A 144 -21.20 1.19 -30.43
C VAL A 144 -22.43 1.01 -31.32
N TYR A 145 -22.81 2.07 -32.05
CA TYR A 145 -23.88 1.99 -33.04
C TYR A 145 -23.35 1.38 -34.34
N LEU A 146 -24.12 0.45 -34.90
CA LEU A 146 -23.76 -0.29 -36.11
C LEU A 146 -24.27 0.41 -37.38
N ASP A 147 -25.16 1.39 -37.24
CA ASP A 147 -25.73 2.18 -38.32
C ASP A 147 -25.66 3.69 -38.03
N LYS A 148 -25.68 4.49 -39.10
CA LYS A 148 -25.63 5.96 -39.00
C LYS A 148 -26.84 6.56 -38.28
N ASN A 149 -28.00 5.89 -38.32
CA ASN A 149 -29.23 6.36 -37.70
C ASN A 149 -29.30 5.98 -36.20
N LYS A 150 -28.28 5.29 -35.67
CA LYS A 150 -28.19 4.87 -34.26
C LYS A 150 -29.37 4.01 -33.79
N THR A 151 -29.91 3.21 -34.70
CA THR A 151 -31.07 2.35 -34.44
C THR A 151 -30.68 0.97 -33.92
N VAL A 152 -29.47 0.52 -34.26
CA VAL A 152 -28.88 -0.75 -33.87
C VAL A 152 -27.55 -0.48 -33.17
N SER A 153 -27.33 -1.14 -32.05
CA SER A 153 -26.08 -1.03 -31.29
C SER A 153 -25.65 -2.34 -30.68
N GLU A 154 -24.36 -2.45 -30.42
CA GLU A 154 -23.78 -3.50 -29.61
C GLU A 154 -23.01 -2.91 -28.42
N THR A 155 -22.72 -3.77 -27.45
CA THR A 155 -21.83 -3.44 -26.34
C THR A 155 -20.47 -4.07 -26.60
N GLN A 156 -19.44 -3.23 -26.65
CA GLN A 156 -18.05 -3.66 -26.74
C GLN A 156 -17.38 -3.48 -25.38
N GLU A 157 -16.63 -4.50 -24.97
CA GLU A 157 -15.85 -4.48 -23.73
C GLU A 157 -14.37 -4.69 -24.04
N ARG A 158 -13.51 -3.86 -23.45
CA ARG A 158 -12.05 -3.99 -23.60
C ARG A 158 -11.32 -3.68 -22.30
N MET A 159 -10.21 -4.36 -22.10
CA MET A 159 -9.29 -4.13 -21.00
C MET A 159 -7.95 -3.63 -21.54
N ARG A 160 -7.57 -2.40 -21.20
CA ARG A 160 -6.26 -1.84 -21.53
C ARG A 160 -5.37 -1.86 -20.29
N ARG A 161 -4.12 -2.31 -20.46
CA ARG A 161 -3.12 -2.35 -19.39
C ARG A 161 -1.87 -1.63 -19.86
N GLU A 162 -1.37 -0.73 -19.04
CA GLU A 162 -0.23 0.14 -19.34
C GLU A 162 0.74 0.16 -18.16
N GLY A 163 2.00 0.49 -18.46
CA GLY A 163 3.10 0.47 -17.49
C GLY A 163 3.61 -0.94 -17.19
N PHE A 164 4.28 -1.07 -16.04
CA PHE A 164 4.86 -2.32 -15.57
C PHE A 164 4.26 -2.70 -14.23
N GLU A 165 3.96 -3.97 -14.05
CA GLU A 165 3.73 -4.55 -12.73
C GLU A 165 5.02 -4.49 -11.93
N PHE A 166 4.92 -4.01 -10.68
CA PHE A 166 6.05 -3.80 -9.79
C PHE A 166 6.14 -4.92 -8.76
N THR A 167 7.33 -5.46 -8.55
CA THR A 167 7.64 -6.39 -7.47
C THR A 167 8.90 -5.96 -6.76
N LEU A 168 8.82 -5.81 -5.43
CA LEU A 168 9.99 -5.66 -4.56
C LEU A 168 10.41 -7.04 -4.08
N ASN A 169 11.64 -7.43 -4.41
CA ASN A 169 12.21 -8.71 -3.99
C ASN A 169 12.79 -8.62 -2.57
N ALA A 170 12.99 -9.77 -1.93
CA ALA A 170 13.48 -9.84 -0.55
C ALA A 170 14.89 -9.26 -0.35
N ASP A 171 15.71 -9.24 -1.41
CA ASP A 171 17.06 -8.64 -1.42
C ASP A 171 17.05 -7.11 -1.64
N GLY A 172 15.87 -6.51 -1.81
CA GLY A 172 15.68 -5.10 -2.10
C GLY A 172 15.83 -4.74 -3.57
N SER A 173 16.06 -5.70 -4.47
CA SER A 173 15.98 -5.48 -5.92
C SER A 173 14.53 -5.34 -6.38
N ILE A 174 14.34 -4.73 -7.56
CA ILE A 174 13.00 -4.52 -8.13
C ILE A 174 12.89 -5.30 -9.43
N THR A 175 11.74 -5.92 -9.64
CA THR A 175 11.33 -6.44 -10.94
C THR A 175 10.13 -5.65 -11.45
N GLN A 176 10.25 -5.18 -12.69
CA GLN A 176 9.17 -4.55 -13.44
C GLN A 176 8.81 -5.46 -14.60
N LYS A 177 7.54 -5.85 -14.71
CA LYS A 177 7.10 -6.79 -15.75
C LYS A 177 5.86 -6.29 -16.48
N ASN A 178 5.86 -6.43 -17.79
CA ASN A 178 4.64 -6.33 -18.59
C ASN A 178 4.57 -7.54 -19.55
N LYS A 179 3.65 -7.51 -20.53
CA LYS A 179 3.44 -8.64 -21.44
C LYS A 179 4.66 -9.01 -22.28
N THR A 180 5.53 -8.04 -22.60
CA THR A 180 6.60 -8.21 -23.58
C THR A 180 8.00 -7.97 -23.01
N GLN A 181 8.10 -7.39 -21.82
CA GLN A 181 9.35 -6.92 -21.23
C GLN A 181 9.41 -7.23 -19.74
N GLU A 182 10.61 -7.56 -19.28
CA GLU A 182 10.96 -7.69 -17.86
C GLU A 182 12.26 -6.93 -17.60
N ASN A 183 12.18 -5.97 -16.68
CA ASN A 183 13.31 -5.15 -16.24
C ASN A 183 13.67 -5.51 -14.80
N LYS A 184 14.96 -5.55 -14.51
CA LYS A 184 15.50 -5.80 -13.17
C LYS A 184 16.34 -4.62 -12.73
N TRP A 185 16.09 -4.13 -11.53
CA TRP A 185 16.79 -2.97 -10.99
C TRP A 185 17.44 -3.30 -9.66
N VAL A 186 18.63 -2.77 -9.46
CA VAL A 186 19.41 -2.91 -8.22
C VAL A 186 19.71 -1.52 -7.68
N TYR A 187 19.61 -1.36 -6.37
CA TYR A 187 19.94 -0.09 -5.73
C TYR A 187 21.45 0.15 -5.75
N ASP A 188 21.87 1.29 -6.29
CA ASP A 188 23.23 1.80 -6.24
C ASP A 188 23.33 2.83 -5.10
N VAL A 189 24.07 2.48 -4.05
CA VAL A 189 24.21 3.31 -2.85
C VAL A 189 24.99 4.59 -3.14
N ALA A 190 25.98 4.53 -4.04
CA ALA A 190 26.81 5.69 -4.37
C ALA A 190 26.01 6.73 -5.17
N LYS A 191 25.14 6.27 -6.07
CA LYS A 191 24.28 7.15 -6.87
C LYS A 191 22.94 7.51 -6.19
N MET A 192 22.59 6.78 -5.13
CA MET A 192 21.30 6.84 -4.45
C MET A 192 20.14 6.70 -5.44
N GLU A 193 20.20 5.69 -6.31
CA GLU A 193 19.19 5.43 -7.33
C GLU A 193 19.14 3.94 -7.67
N TYR A 194 18.02 3.50 -8.23
CA TYR A 194 17.93 2.17 -8.83
C TYR A 194 18.47 2.20 -10.25
N VAL A 195 19.45 1.33 -10.52
CA VAL A 195 20.06 1.17 -11.84
C VAL A 195 19.68 -0.16 -12.46
N ASP A 196 19.58 -0.20 -13.79
CA ASP A 196 19.32 -1.43 -14.52
C ASP A 196 20.43 -2.46 -14.20
N ALA A 197 20.02 -3.65 -13.76
CA ALA A 197 20.92 -4.73 -13.39
C ALA A 197 21.86 -5.13 -14.53
N LYS A 198 21.43 -4.98 -15.79
CA LYS A 198 22.25 -5.29 -16.98
C LYS A 198 23.34 -4.25 -17.26
N LYS A 199 23.23 -3.05 -16.69
CA LYS A 199 24.18 -1.94 -16.90
C LYS A 199 25.23 -1.82 -15.80
N LYS A 200 25.18 -2.67 -14.77
CA LYS A 200 26.21 -2.76 -13.73
C LYS A 200 27.40 -3.54 -14.30
N LYS A 201 28.32 -2.83 -14.97
CA LYS A 201 29.66 -3.32 -15.35
C LYS A 201 30.68 -2.77 -14.38
#